data_AF-A0A428Q8W6-F1
#
_entry.id   AF-A0A428Q8W6-F1
#
_cell.length_a   1.000
_cell.length_b   1.000
_cell.length_c   1.000
_cell.angle_alpha   90.00
_cell.angle_beta   90.00
_cell.angle_gamma   90.00
#
_symmetry.space_group_name_H-M   'P 1'
#
loop_
_entity.id
_entity.type
_entity.pdbx_description
1 polymer ?
#
loop_
_entity_poly.entity_id
_entity_poly.type
_entity_poly.pdbx_seq_one_letter_code
_entity_poly.pdbx_strand_id
1 'polypeptide(L)'
;MADTYATKGLPPPPAVSKKTLPMAGLLVDAYGLDELPHNKPVTCLWLLHPRTRTRARMHDIASRTIAAWNAHAGEAPERGLVALAFDMPNHGTRLVSKSANLAWNGGNASHAIDMMGMVKGGVTDMSGLMDLVAGYLGREVDGHVCLGWSLGGHSAWQAWFGEERIDAAVAVVGCPDFMSLMSDRAAIAKLDCGANFIGSKYFPNDLVKTCLRHDPKALLFGTSPIQPDQTRLKPILDARVRGKRLLLCSGAEDALVPYANSRPLATLLKEAVGEGGWYDGGFVLEDRVYDGVGHRFSAAMVEDAIKFLVDAVRRGPRGRGKTRDGEKRVL
;
A
#
# COMPACT_ATOMS: atom_id res chain seq x y z
N MET A 1 2.39 22.36 3.47
CA MET A 1 3.68 22.75 2.86
C MET A 1 3.68 22.25 1.44
N ALA A 2 4.05 23.09 0.48
CA ALA A 2 4.24 22.63 -0.90
C ALA A 2 5.43 21.67 -0.96
N ASP A 3 5.25 20.50 -1.55
CA ASP A 3 6.28 19.49 -1.77
C ASP A 3 6.39 19.29 -3.28
N THR A 4 7.40 19.90 -3.92
CA THR A 4 7.64 19.81 -5.35
C THR A 4 8.62 18.66 -5.61
N TYR A 5 8.13 17.43 -5.46
CA TYR A 5 8.91 16.23 -5.71
C TYR A 5 8.69 15.74 -7.15
N ALA A 6 9.78 15.40 -7.82
CA ALA A 6 9.79 14.64 -9.06
C ALA A 6 10.80 13.50 -8.94
N THR A 7 10.48 12.34 -9.50
CA THR A 7 11.37 11.17 -9.46
C THR A 7 12.63 11.43 -10.28
N LYS A 8 13.80 11.35 -9.63
CA LYS A 8 15.10 11.54 -10.30
C LYS A 8 15.30 10.48 -11.39
N GLY A 9 15.71 10.92 -12.57
CA GLY A 9 15.93 10.06 -13.74
C GLY A 9 14.73 9.95 -14.68
N LEU A 10 13.59 10.55 -14.33
CA LEU A 10 12.43 10.67 -15.19
C LEU A 10 12.22 12.13 -15.64
N PRO A 11 11.56 12.38 -16.79
CA PRO A 11 11.12 13.73 -17.16
C PRO A 11 10.16 14.29 -16.11
N PRO A 12 9.90 15.62 -16.09
CA PRO A 12 8.91 16.22 -15.20
C PRO A 12 7.57 15.46 -15.24
N PRO A 13 6.86 15.34 -14.11
CA PRO A 13 5.57 14.66 -14.08
C PRO A 13 4.60 15.34 -15.07
N PRO A 14 3.84 14.57 -15.87
CA PRO A 14 2.86 15.13 -16.79
C PRO A 14 1.83 16.02 -16.07
N ALA A 15 1.36 17.06 -16.76
CA ALA A 15 0.28 17.90 -16.27
C ALA A 15 -1.04 17.11 -16.31
N VAL A 16 -1.72 17.02 -15.18
CA VAL A 16 -3.07 16.46 -15.03
C VAL A 16 -3.86 17.36 -14.08
N SER A 17 -5.18 17.31 -14.15
CA SER A 17 -6.04 18.07 -13.24
C SER A 17 -5.80 17.64 -11.80
N LYS A 18 -5.87 18.62 -10.89
CA LYS A 18 -5.77 18.41 -9.45
C LYS A 18 -6.77 19.29 -8.73
N LYS A 19 -7.63 18.69 -7.91
CA LYS A 19 -8.55 19.39 -7.00
C LYS A 19 -8.36 18.86 -5.59
N THR A 20 -8.27 19.75 -4.60
CA THR A 20 -8.27 19.33 -3.19
C THR A 20 -9.70 19.39 -2.66
N LEU A 21 -10.23 18.24 -2.26
CA LEU A 21 -11.60 18.08 -1.79
C LEU A 21 -11.61 17.77 -0.29
N PRO A 22 -12.46 18.43 0.53
CA PRO A 22 -12.72 17.99 1.89
C PRO A 22 -13.59 16.73 1.86
N MET A 23 -13.05 15.60 2.33
CA MET A 23 -13.76 14.32 2.41
C MET A 23 -13.66 13.76 3.82
N ALA A 24 -14.79 13.61 4.52
CA ALA A 24 -14.87 12.99 5.85
C ALA A 24 -13.88 13.56 6.88
N GLY A 25 -13.65 14.89 6.86
CA GLY A 25 -12.69 15.56 7.75
C GLY A 25 -11.23 15.50 7.31
N LEU A 26 -10.94 14.97 6.12
CA LEU A 26 -9.62 14.92 5.51
C LEU A 26 -9.56 15.82 4.27
N LEU A 27 -8.41 16.45 4.04
CA LEU A 27 -8.13 17.09 2.75
C LEU A 27 -7.55 16.04 1.81
N VAL A 28 -8.26 15.76 0.72
CA VAL A 28 -7.90 14.75 -0.28
C VAL A 28 -7.56 15.46 -1.59
N ASP A 29 -6.31 15.31 -2.04
CA ASP A 29 -5.90 15.73 -3.37
C ASP A 29 -6.38 14.67 -4.38
N ALA A 30 -7.31 15.06 -5.25
CA ALA A 30 -7.87 14.24 -6.32
C ALA A 30 -7.28 14.65 -7.66
N TYR A 31 -6.62 13.70 -8.32
CA TYR A 31 -5.93 13.87 -9.60
C TYR A 31 -6.69 13.14 -10.71
N GLY A 32 -6.81 13.77 -11.87
CA GLY A 32 -7.44 13.15 -13.04
C GLY A 32 -8.95 13.34 -13.15
N LEU A 33 -9.55 14.22 -12.34
CA LEU A 33 -11.01 14.41 -12.31
C LEU A 33 -11.58 15.00 -13.59
N ASP A 34 -10.89 15.98 -14.18
CA ASP A 34 -11.34 16.66 -15.40
C ASP A 34 -11.13 15.77 -16.65
N GLU A 35 -10.29 14.75 -16.55
CA GLU A 35 -9.99 13.76 -17.58
C GLU A 35 -10.93 12.56 -17.56
N LEU A 36 -11.83 12.47 -16.57
CA LEU A 36 -12.71 11.31 -16.46
C LEU A 36 -13.73 11.28 -17.62
N PRO A 37 -13.91 10.12 -18.28
CA PRO A 37 -14.91 9.99 -19.33
C PRO A 37 -16.34 10.12 -18.77
N HIS A 38 -17.25 10.64 -19.60
CA HIS A 38 -18.66 10.78 -19.23
C HIS A 38 -19.34 9.42 -19.05
N ASN A 39 -20.15 9.28 -17.99
CA ASN A 39 -21.02 8.12 -17.74
C ASN A 39 -20.30 6.75 -17.70
N LYS A 40 -19.02 6.72 -17.32
CA LYS A 40 -18.28 5.48 -17.08
C LYS A 40 -17.98 5.30 -15.59
N PRO A 41 -17.90 4.05 -15.10
CA PRO A 41 -17.45 3.79 -13.74
C PRO A 41 -15.99 4.23 -13.55
N VAL A 42 -15.63 4.54 -12.30
CA VAL A 42 -14.31 5.06 -11.93
C VAL A 42 -13.62 4.11 -10.96
N THR A 43 -12.37 3.78 -11.25
CA THR A 43 -11.49 3.12 -10.28
C THR A 43 -10.71 4.18 -9.51
N CYS A 44 -10.60 3.99 -8.20
CA CYS A 44 -9.82 4.86 -7.32
C CYS A 44 -8.44 4.26 -7.06
N LEU A 45 -7.38 5.01 -7.35
CA LEU A 45 -6.02 4.75 -6.91
C LEU A 45 -5.72 5.52 -5.62
N TRP A 46 -5.63 4.82 -4.51
CA TRP A 46 -5.29 5.41 -3.21
C TRP A 46 -3.78 5.49 -3.01
N LEU A 47 -3.27 6.69 -2.71
CA LEU A 47 -1.84 6.97 -2.60
C LEU A 47 -1.44 7.28 -1.15
N LEU A 48 -0.63 6.40 -0.58
CA LEU A 48 -0.17 6.46 0.81
C LEU A 48 1.30 6.92 0.85
N HIS A 49 1.56 8.06 1.48
CA HIS A 49 2.83 8.78 1.36
C HIS A 49 3.91 8.30 2.35
N PRO A 50 5.20 8.57 2.09
CA PRO A 50 6.28 8.19 3.01
C PRO A 50 6.28 9.04 4.29
N ARG A 51 6.96 8.53 5.33
CA ARG A 51 7.09 9.22 6.62
C ARG A 51 7.75 10.59 6.46
N THR A 52 7.39 11.54 7.30
CA THR A 52 7.89 12.93 7.32
C THR A 52 7.58 13.75 6.06
N ARG A 53 6.69 13.25 5.19
CA ARG A 53 6.20 13.94 4.00
C ARG A 53 4.70 14.20 4.12
N THR A 54 4.09 14.66 3.04
CA THR A 54 2.67 15.02 2.97
C THR A 54 2.04 14.37 1.74
N ARG A 55 0.72 14.45 1.60
CA ARG A 55 0.00 14.01 0.39
C ARG A 55 0.57 14.59 -0.91
N ALA A 56 1.14 15.80 -0.86
CA ALA A 56 1.73 16.44 -2.03
C ALA A 56 2.93 15.64 -2.59
N ARG A 57 3.62 14.83 -1.77
CA ARG A 57 4.70 13.94 -2.23
C ARG A 57 4.23 12.92 -3.27
N MET A 58 2.94 12.60 -3.26
CA MET A 58 2.35 11.62 -4.16
C MET A 58 1.98 12.19 -5.53
N HIS A 59 2.17 13.50 -5.74
CA HIS A 59 1.87 14.16 -7.01
C HIS A 59 2.58 13.51 -8.21
N ASP A 60 3.87 13.18 -8.08
CA ASP A 60 4.66 12.61 -9.19
C ASP A 60 4.06 11.30 -9.70
N ILE A 61 3.83 10.33 -8.81
CA ILE A 61 3.25 9.04 -9.18
C ILE A 61 1.77 9.15 -9.59
N ALA A 62 1.01 10.06 -8.98
CA ALA A 62 -0.38 10.33 -9.37
C ALA A 62 -0.45 10.80 -10.83
N SER A 63 0.28 11.87 -11.16
CA SER A 63 0.33 12.45 -12.50
C SER A 63 0.75 11.44 -13.56
N ARG A 64 1.82 10.68 -13.29
CA ARG A 64 2.33 9.71 -14.25
C ARG A 64 1.35 8.55 -14.47
N THR A 65 0.70 8.07 -13.42
CA THR A 65 -0.25 6.96 -13.54
C THR A 65 -1.53 7.39 -14.26
N ILE A 66 -2.05 8.59 -13.98
CA ILE A 66 -3.21 9.15 -14.67
C ILE A 66 -2.89 9.38 -16.16
N ALA A 67 -1.77 10.00 -16.47
CA ALA A 67 -1.37 10.22 -17.86
C ALA A 67 -1.18 8.90 -18.63
N ALA A 68 -0.55 7.90 -18.00
CA ALA A 68 -0.37 6.59 -18.60
C ALA A 68 -1.71 5.86 -18.82
N TRP A 69 -2.65 5.96 -17.87
CA TRP A 69 -3.99 5.40 -18.03
C TRP A 69 -4.74 6.06 -19.19
N ASN A 70 -4.74 7.39 -19.26
CA ASN A 70 -5.43 8.13 -20.32
C ASN A 70 -4.84 7.81 -21.71
N ALA A 71 -3.52 7.69 -21.81
CA ALA A 71 -2.86 7.26 -23.04
C ALA A 71 -3.21 5.82 -23.42
N HIS A 72 -3.33 4.92 -22.43
CA HIS A 72 -3.71 3.52 -22.66
C HIS A 72 -5.18 3.35 -23.06
N ALA A 73 -6.08 4.10 -22.44
CA ALA A 73 -7.51 4.02 -22.64
C ALA A 73 -7.98 4.52 -24.02
N GLY A 74 -7.23 5.45 -24.63
CA GLY A 74 -7.55 6.02 -25.93
C GLY A 74 -8.85 6.84 -25.92
N GLU A 75 -9.52 6.91 -27.06
CA GLU A 75 -10.69 7.80 -27.27
C GLU A 75 -12.00 7.28 -26.67
N ALA A 76 -12.10 5.97 -26.40
CA ALA A 76 -13.33 5.32 -25.93
C ALA A 76 -13.11 4.48 -24.65
N PRO A 77 -12.68 5.09 -23.53
CA PRO A 77 -12.51 4.39 -22.26
C PRO A 77 -13.81 3.73 -21.78
N GLU A 78 -13.70 2.48 -21.34
CA GLU A 78 -14.77 1.80 -20.59
C GLU A 78 -14.79 2.19 -19.10
N ARG A 79 -13.72 2.83 -18.62
CA ARG A 79 -13.46 3.10 -17.20
C ARG A 79 -12.60 4.36 -17.03
N GLY A 80 -12.91 5.15 -16.01
CA GLY A 80 -12.06 6.25 -15.56
C GLY A 80 -11.10 5.82 -14.45
N LEU A 81 -10.01 6.56 -14.28
CA LEU A 81 -9.09 6.42 -13.14
C LEU A 81 -8.96 7.78 -12.45
N VAL A 82 -9.12 7.79 -11.13
CA VAL A 82 -8.79 8.94 -10.28
C VAL A 82 -7.74 8.52 -9.26
N ALA A 83 -6.73 9.35 -9.03
CA ALA A 83 -5.76 9.12 -7.96
C ALA A 83 -6.07 10.04 -6.78
N LEU A 84 -6.05 9.49 -5.57
CA LEU A 84 -6.48 10.15 -4.34
C LEU A 84 -5.37 10.07 -3.30
N ALA A 85 -4.91 11.22 -2.82
CA ALA A 85 -3.88 11.30 -1.79
C ALA A 85 -4.36 12.16 -0.62
N PHE A 86 -4.15 11.70 0.61
CA PHE A 86 -4.48 12.43 1.83
C PHE A 86 -3.30 12.38 2.80
N ASP A 87 -3.25 13.33 3.75
CA ASP A 87 -2.20 13.29 4.77
C ASP A 87 -2.50 12.16 5.75
N MET A 88 -1.58 11.20 5.85
CA MET A 88 -1.65 10.12 6.84
C MET A 88 -1.56 10.69 8.27
N PRO A 89 -1.93 9.92 9.31
CA PRO A 89 -1.90 10.41 10.69
C PRO A 89 -0.55 11.03 11.06
N ASN A 90 -0.59 12.13 11.80
CA ASN A 90 0.58 12.88 12.25
C ASN A 90 1.50 13.41 11.11
N HIS A 91 0.94 13.70 9.93
CA HIS A 91 1.66 14.28 8.80
C HIS A 91 0.91 15.45 8.17
N GLY A 92 1.63 16.28 7.40
CA GLY A 92 1.05 17.38 6.63
C GLY A 92 0.10 18.27 7.44
N THR A 93 -1.12 18.40 6.95
CA THR A 93 -2.20 19.19 7.59
C THR A 93 -2.73 18.58 8.89
N ARG A 94 -2.34 17.35 9.22
CA ARG A 94 -2.69 16.61 10.45
C ARG A 94 -1.49 16.41 11.37
N LEU A 95 -0.39 17.13 11.17
CA LEU A 95 0.80 17.02 12.00
C LEU A 95 0.49 17.52 13.43
N VAL A 96 0.60 16.62 14.40
CA VAL A 96 0.40 16.92 15.82
C VAL A 96 1.74 16.99 16.56
N SER A 97 2.67 16.07 16.26
CA SER A 97 3.98 15.99 16.88
C SER A 97 5.07 15.61 15.88
N LYS A 98 6.03 16.51 15.67
CA LYS A 98 7.22 16.25 14.84
C LYS A 98 8.09 15.15 15.44
N SER A 99 8.25 15.11 16.77
CA SER A 99 9.11 14.12 17.44
C SER A 99 8.55 12.70 17.32
N ALA A 100 7.23 12.53 17.36
CA ALA A 100 6.58 11.23 17.15
C ALA A 100 6.79 10.65 15.73
N ASN A 101 7.28 11.45 14.78
CA ASN A 101 7.69 10.97 13.46
C ASN A 101 9.15 10.48 13.39
N LEU A 102 9.94 10.70 14.44
CA LEU A 102 11.36 10.35 14.47
C LEU A 102 11.57 8.88 14.85
N ALA A 103 12.78 8.40 14.60
CA ALA A 103 13.27 7.12 15.09
C ALA A 103 13.74 7.21 16.55
N TRP A 104 14.02 6.06 17.19
CA TRP A 104 14.57 6.02 18.54
C TRP A 104 15.83 6.87 18.68
N ASN A 105 16.76 6.77 17.72
CA ASN A 105 17.97 7.60 17.68
C ASN A 105 17.71 9.10 17.43
N GLY A 106 16.49 9.46 17.01
CA GLY A 106 16.02 10.84 16.91
C GLY A 106 15.24 11.31 18.14
N GLY A 107 15.24 10.55 19.23
CA GLY A 107 14.58 10.92 20.48
C GLY A 107 13.12 10.49 20.60
N ASN A 108 12.60 9.66 19.68
CA ASN A 108 11.26 9.11 19.83
C ASN A 108 11.28 7.81 20.66
N ALA A 109 11.04 7.91 21.96
CA ALA A 109 10.93 6.73 22.84
C ALA A 109 9.81 5.75 22.42
N SER A 110 8.74 6.27 21.81
CA SER A 110 7.55 5.51 21.36
C SER A 110 7.62 5.07 19.91
N HIS A 111 8.80 5.05 19.27
CA HIS A 111 8.95 4.85 17.82
C HIS A 111 8.11 3.72 17.21
N ALA A 112 8.16 2.52 17.78
CA ALA A 112 7.41 1.37 17.25
C ALA A 112 5.88 1.56 17.38
N ILE A 113 5.43 2.17 18.47
CA ILE A 113 4.02 2.45 18.74
C ILE A 113 3.52 3.50 17.75
N ASP A 114 4.23 4.61 17.62
CA ASP A 114 3.88 5.69 16.70
C ASP A 114 3.88 5.22 15.25
N MET A 115 4.91 4.46 14.84
CA MET A 115 5.02 3.96 13.48
C MET A 115 3.86 3.02 13.13
N MET A 116 3.52 2.06 14.00
CA MET A 116 2.36 1.18 13.76
C MET A 116 1.05 1.96 13.78
N GLY A 117 0.89 2.93 14.70
CA GLY A 117 -0.28 3.79 14.77
C GLY A 117 -0.50 4.57 13.47
N MET A 118 0.57 5.13 12.88
CA MET A 118 0.49 5.85 11.61
C MET A 118 0.22 4.92 10.42
N VAL A 119 0.83 3.73 10.38
CA VAL A 119 0.58 2.73 9.32
C VAL A 119 -0.88 2.26 9.35
N LYS A 120 -1.35 1.74 10.49
CA LYS A 120 -2.73 1.28 10.67
C LYS A 120 -3.72 2.41 10.45
N GLY A 121 -3.45 3.59 11.00
CA GLY A 121 -4.33 4.74 10.88
C GLY A 121 -4.48 5.21 9.43
N GLY A 122 -3.41 5.19 8.64
CA GLY A 122 -3.49 5.47 7.19
C GLY A 122 -4.39 4.49 6.44
N VAL A 123 -4.32 3.18 6.76
CA VAL A 123 -5.24 2.18 6.19
C VAL A 123 -6.69 2.42 6.65
N THR A 124 -6.88 2.77 7.92
CA THR A 124 -8.21 3.06 8.48
C THR A 124 -8.85 4.27 7.80
N ASP A 125 -8.10 5.36 7.63
CA ASP A 125 -8.56 6.57 6.94
C ASP A 125 -8.90 6.26 5.47
N MET A 126 -8.04 5.52 4.77
CA MET A 126 -8.30 5.10 3.39
C MET A 126 -9.58 4.27 3.28
N SER A 127 -9.76 3.28 4.16
CA SER A 127 -10.93 2.40 4.20
C SER A 127 -12.23 3.18 4.45
N GLY A 128 -12.21 4.13 5.40
CA GLY A 128 -13.36 5.01 5.65
C GLY A 128 -13.66 5.97 4.51
N LEU A 129 -12.63 6.44 3.77
CA LEU A 129 -12.84 7.24 2.57
C LEU A 129 -13.47 6.41 1.44
N MET A 130 -13.11 5.12 1.28
CA MET A 130 -13.73 4.23 0.30
C MET A 130 -15.24 4.08 0.50
N ASP A 131 -15.73 4.14 1.75
CA ASP A 131 -17.18 4.05 2.04
C ASP A 131 -17.98 5.20 1.41
N LEU A 132 -17.34 6.36 1.21
CA LEU A 132 -18.02 7.62 0.87
C LEU A 132 -17.57 8.23 -0.45
N VAL A 133 -16.46 7.75 -1.02
CA VAL A 133 -15.78 8.40 -2.15
C VAL A 133 -16.68 8.58 -3.37
N ALA A 134 -17.57 7.62 -3.67
CA ALA A 134 -18.51 7.74 -4.78
C ALA A 134 -19.40 8.98 -4.67
N GLY A 135 -19.86 9.30 -3.46
CA GLY A 135 -20.67 10.49 -3.18
C GLY A 135 -19.87 11.79 -3.35
N TYR A 136 -18.63 11.83 -2.87
CA TYR A 136 -17.76 13.00 -3.05
C TYR A 136 -17.38 13.24 -4.51
N LEU A 137 -17.21 12.18 -5.28
CA LEU A 137 -16.89 12.28 -6.71
C LEU A 137 -18.12 12.54 -7.57
N GLY A 138 -19.32 12.22 -7.09
CA GLY A 138 -20.54 12.23 -7.91
C GLY A 138 -20.50 11.19 -9.03
N ARG A 139 -19.82 10.06 -8.81
CA ARG A 139 -19.52 9.02 -9.82
C ARG A 139 -19.71 7.63 -9.23
N GLU A 140 -20.15 6.68 -10.05
CA GLU A 140 -20.03 5.27 -9.69
C GLU A 140 -18.55 4.90 -9.54
N VAL A 141 -18.20 4.40 -8.36
CA VAL A 141 -16.88 3.81 -8.10
C VAL A 141 -17.06 2.31 -8.01
N ASP A 142 -16.31 1.58 -8.82
CA ASP A 142 -16.48 0.13 -8.94
C ASP A 142 -15.20 -0.66 -8.65
N GLY A 143 -14.06 0.01 -8.43
CA GLY A 143 -12.81 -0.66 -8.08
C GLY A 143 -11.87 0.22 -7.28
N HIS A 144 -11.02 -0.44 -6.50
CA HIS A 144 -10.01 0.24 -5.69
C HIS A 144 -8.66 -0.45 -5.81
N VAL A 145 -7.64 0.36 -6.07
CA VAL A 145 -6.23 -0.06 -6.02
C VAL A 145 -5.46 0.89 -5.12
N CYS A 146 -4.32 0.47 -4.59
CA CYS A 146 -3.49 1.36 -3.78
C CYS A 146 -2.00 1.28 -4.12
N LEU A 147 -1.29 2.36 -3.83
CA LEU A 147 0.16 2.41 -3.86
C LEU A 147 0.65 3.10 -2.60
N GLY A 148 1.66 2.50 -1.99
CA GLY A 148 2.28 3.03 -0.79
C GLY A 148 3.79 3.11 -0.93
N TRP A 149 4.37 4.19 -0.41
CA TRP A 149 5.83 4.37 -0.37
C TRP A 149 6.34 4.49 1.07
N SER A 150 7.33 3.66 1.46
CA SER A 150 7.97 3.64 2.78
C SER A 150 6.93 3.40 3.88
N LEU A 151 6.62 4.38 4.74
CA LEU A 151 5.47 4.33 5.66
C LEU A 151 4.18 3.90 4.96
N GLY A 152 3.89 4.50 3.80
CA GLY A 152 2.78 4.10 2.96
C GLY A 152 2.95 2.69 2.40
N GLY A 153 4.17 2.22 2.14
CA GLY A 153 4.44 0.86 1.65
C GLY A 153 4.09 -0.22 2.67
N HIS A 154 4.35 0.01 3.96
CA HIS A 154 3.81 -0.84 5.04
C HIS A 154 2.28 -0.83 5.03
N SER A 155 1.68 0.35 4.81
CA SER A 155 0.23 0.51 4.77
C SER A 155 -0.39 -0.19 3.56
N ALA A 156 0.28 -0.20 2.40
CA ALA A 156 -0.15 -0.95 1.22
C ALA A 156 -0.14 -2.46 1.46
N TRP A 157 0.86 -2.98 2.18
CA TRP A 157 0.88 -4.37 2.64
C TRP A 157 -0.33 -4.69 3.53
N GLN A 158 -0.60 -3.86 4.54
CA GLN A 158 -1.75 -4.04 5.43
C GLN A 158 -3.09 -3.92 4.68
N ALA A 159 -3.20 -2.96 3.75
CA ALA A 159 -4.39 -2.78 2.92
C ALA A 159 -4.63 -3.98 2.00
N TRP A 160 -3.59 -4.48 1.32
CA TRP A 160 -3.70 -5.63 0.44
C TRP A 160 -4.21 -6.87 1.18
N PHE A 161 -3.73 -7.10 2.40
CA PHE A 161 -4.16 -8.24 3.20
C PHE A 161 -5.50 -8.01 3.93
N GLY A 162 -5.75 -6.78 4.39
CA GLY A 162 -6.79 -6.47 5.37
C GLY A 162 -8.05 -5.79 4.82
N GLU A 163 -7.96 -5.09 3.68
CA GLU A 163 -9.09 -4.40 3.07
C GLU A 163 -9.63 -5.22 1.90
N GLU A 164 -10.85 -5.75 2.04
CA GLU A 164 -11.46 -6.64 1.05
C GLU A 164 -11.61 -5.97 -0.31
N ARG A 165 -11.91 -4.66 -0.34
CA ARG A 165 -12.18 -3.90 -1.57
C ARG A 165 -10.95 -3.60 -2.43
N ILE A 166 -9.74 -3.77 -1.89
CA ILE A 166 -8.50 -3.55 -2.65
C ILE A 166 -8.25 -4.71 -3.62
N ASP A 167 -8.24 -4.40 -4.91
CA ASP A 167 -7.99 -5.36 -5.98
C ASP A 167 -6.50 -5.55 -6.29
N ALA A 168 -5.75 -4.46 -6.24
CA ALA A 168 -4.32 -4.45 -6.48
C ALA A 168 -3.60 -3.45 -5.57
N ALA A 169 -2.39 -3.81 -5.16
CA ALA A 169 -1.53 -2.94 -4.35
C ALA A 169 -0.11 -2.89 -4.89
N VAL A 170 0.55 -1.74 -4.74
CA VAL A 170 2.00 -1.58 -4.93
C VAL A 170 2.64 -1.16 -3.62
N ALA A 171 3.57 -1.96 -3.11
CA ALA A 171 4.34 -1.66 -1.90
C ALA A 171 5.78 -1.29 -2.27
N VAL A 172 6.10 0.00 -2.20
CA VAL A 172 7.43 0.54 -2.50
C VAL A 172 8.22 0.72 -1.21
N VAL A 173 9.35 0.00 -1.08
CA VAL A 173 10.24 -0.03 0.09
C VAL A 173 9.47 -0.12 1.42
N GLY A 174 8.45 -0.97 1.43
CA GLY A 174 7.65 -1.34 2.59
C GLY A 174 7.96 -2.75 3.08
N CYS A 175 7.51 -3.07 4.28
CA CYS A 175 7.75 -4.37 4.91
C CYS A 175 6.45 -4.98 5.46
N PRO A 176 6.19 -6.28 5.23
CA PRO A 176 5.06 -7.01 5.80
C PRO A 176 5.33 -7.65 7.16
N ASP A 177 6.54 -7.50 7.72
CA ASP A 177 6.94 -8.01 9.03
C ASP A 177 7.45 -6.87 9.92
N PHE A 178 6.50 -6.14 10.49
CA PHE A 178 6.79 -5.00 11.36
C PHE A 178 7.53 -5.41 12.63
N MET A 179 7.23 -6.60 13.18
CA MET A 179 7.87 -7.08 14.41
C MET A 179 9.37 -7.29 14.19
N SER A 180 9.75 -7.98 13.11
CA SER A 180 11.16 -8.19 12.77
C SER A 180 11.86 -6.88 12.46
N LEU A 181 11.23 -6.00 11.65
CA LEU A 181 11.81 -4.69 11.33
C LEU A 181 12.07 -3.83 12.58
N MET A 182 11.13 -3.81 13.54
CA MET A 182 11.31 -3.06 14.78
C MET A 182 12.37 -3.70 15.69
N SER A 183 12.48 -5.02 15.68
CA SER A 183 13.52 -5.74 16.43
C SER A 183 14.92 -5.37 15.94
N ASP A 184 15.13 -5.36 14.62
CA ASP A 184 16.42 -4.97 14.02
C ASP A 184 16.77 -3.52 14.35
N ARG A 185 15.78 -2.61 14.25
CA ARG A 185 15.98 -1.20 14.60
C ARG A 185 16.26 -0.99 16.08
N ALA A 186 15.65 -1.78 16.96
CA ALA A 186 15.91 -1.72 18.40
C ALA A 186 17.34 -2.17 18.73
N ALA A 187 17.82 -3.23 18.07
CA ALA A 187 19.20 -3.69 18.17
C ALA A 187 20.19 -2.63 17.67
N ILE A 188 19.94 -2.01 16.52
CA ILE A 188 20.77 -0.91 15.97
C ILE A 188 20.79 0.29 16.93
N ALA A 189 19.64 0.63 17.51
CA ALA A 189 19.51 1.71 18.49
C ALA A 189 20.07 1.35 19.89
N LYS A 190 20.52 0.11 20.10
CA LYS A 190 21.06 -0.41 21.37
C LYS A 190 20.11 -0.18 22.55
N LEU A 191 18.81 -0.42 22.34
CA LEU A 191 17.81 -0.23 23.39
C LEU A 191 17.95 -1.28 24.50
N ASP A 192 17.84 -0.84 25.75
CA ASP A 192 17.69 -1.73 26.90
C ASP A 192 16.25 -2.26 26.98
N CYS A 193 16.06 -3.45 26.42
CA CYS A 193 14.76 -4.10 26.31
C CYS A 193 14.46 -5.10 27.44
N GLY A 194 15.39 -5.27 28.40
CA GLY A 194 15.35 -6.40 29.33
C GLY A 194 15.57 -7.73 28.62
N ALA A 195 14.83 -8.77 29.01
CA ALA A 195 15.03 -10.13 28.49
C ALA A 195 14.64 -10.30 27.01
N ASN A 196 13.60 -9.59 26.54
CA ASN A 196 13.07 -9.73 25.17
C ASN A 196 12.59 -8.38 24.64
N PHE A 197 12.81 -8.11 23.35
CA PHE A 197 12.28 -6.90 22.71
C PHE A 197 10.75 -6.92 22.59
N ILE A 198 10.19 -8.01 22.07
CA ILE A 198 8.74 -8.20 21.97
C ILE A 198 8.17 -8.40 23.38
N GLY A 199 7.23 -7.56 23.77
CA GLY A 199 6.69 -7.50 25.14
C GLY A 199 7.41 -6.49 26.05
N SER A 200 8.48 -5.83 25.58
CA SER A 200 9.18 -4.79 26.35
C SER A 200 8.41 -3.47 26.40
N LYS A 201 8.93 -2.49 27.14
CA LYS A 201 8.42 -1.10 27.14
C LYS A 201 8.45 -0.42 25.77
N TYR A 202 9.34 -0.87 24.87
CA TYR A 202 9.46 -0.34 23.50
C TYR A 202 8.58 -1.08 22.49
N PHE A 203 8.10 -2.28 22.83
CA PHE A 203 7.16 -3.06 22.03
C PHE A 203 6.14 -3.76 22.95
N PRO A 204 5.21 -3.01 23.56
CA PRO A 204 4.32 -3.54 24.60
C PRO A 204 3.29 -4.52 24.04
N ASN A 205 2.66 -5.31 24.92
CA ASN A 205 1.69 -6.35 24.53
C ASN A 205 0.50 -5.83 23.71
N ASP A 206 0.08 -4.59 23.89
CA ASP A 206 -1.00 -4.01 23.07
C ASP A 206 -0.54 -3.70 21.64
N LEU A 207 0.75 -3.37 21.45
CA LEU A 207 1.34 -3.28 20.12
C LEU A 207 1.46 -4.68 19.49
N VAL A 208 1.81 -5.71 20.27
CA VAL A 208 1.80 -7.11 19.80
C VAL A 208 0.42 -7.49 19.28
N LYS A 209 -0.63 -7.32 20.10
CA LYS A 209 -2.03 -7.59 19.71
C LYS A 209 -2.46 -6.82 18.45
N THR A 210 -1.96 -5.59 18.30
CA THR A 210 -2.26 -4.77 17.11
C THR A 210 -1.59 -5.34 15.87
N CYS A 211 -0.32 -5.74 15.94
CA CYS A 211 0.37 -6.40 14.84
C CYS A 211 -0.33 -7.72 14.45
N LEU A 212 -0.72 -8.55 15.41
CA LEU A 212 -1.45 -9.81 15.17
C LEU A 212 -2.76 -9.63 14.37
N ARG A 213 -3.34 -8.43 14.36
CA ARG A 213 -4.58 -8.12 13.62
C ARG A 213 -4.38 -7.45 12.27
N HIS A 214 -3.22 -6.83 12.03
CA HIS A 214 -3.04 -5.92 10.90
C HIS A 214 -1.77 -6.15 10.09
N ASP A 215 -0.70 -6.64 10.72
CA ASP A 215 0.56 -6.92 10.05
C ASP A 215 0.50 -8.29 9.35
N PRO A 216 0.78 -8.39 8.04
CA PRO A 216 0.59 -9.64 7.29
C PRO A 216 1.37 -10.84 7.84
N LYS A 217 2.64 -10.65 8.22
CA LYS A 217 3.44 -11.74 8.81
C LYS A 217 2.85 -12.16 10.15
N ALA A 218 2.52 -11.20 11.01
CA ALA A 218 1.98 -11.49 12.34
C ALA A 218 0.58 -12.13 12.27
N LEU A 219 -0.26 -11.76 11.30
CA LEU A 219 -1.55 -12.41 11.04
C LEU A 219 -1.39 -13.89 10.68
N LEU A 220 -0.38 -14.22 9.89
CA LEU A 220 -0.17 -15.58 9.39
C LEU A 220 0.61 -16.46 10.38
N PHE A 221 1.55 -15.91 11.14
CA PHE A 221 2.50 -16.70 11.93
C PHE A 221 2.64 -16.24 13.38
N GLY A 222 1.92 -15.19 13.78
CA GLY A 222 2.08 -14.56 15.07
C GLY A 222 3.51 -14.06 15.29
N THR A 223 4.00 -14.25 16.50
CA THR A 223 5.40 -13.96 16.88
C THR A 223 6.37 -15.06 16.44
N SER A 224 5.89 -16.18 15.91
CA SER A 224 6.73 -17.31 15.50
C SER A 224 7.44 -17.03 14.16
N PRO A 225 8.54 -17.77 13.85
CA PRO A 225 9.15 -17.76 12.53
C PRO A 225 8.17 -18.20 11.44
N ILE A 226 8.41 -17.75 10.21
CA ILE A 226 7.65 -18.20 9.05
C ILE A 226 7.97 -19.67 8.76
N GLN A 227 6.92 -20.50 8.71
CA GLN A 227 7.02 -21.93 8.40
C GLN A 227 5.88 -22.32 7.46
N PRO A 228 6.11 -23.18 6.47
CA PRO A 228 5.05 -23.63 5.58
C PRO A 228 4.03 -24.50 6.34
N ASP A 229 2.79 -24.05 6.40
CA ASP A 229 1.65 -24.78 6.98
C ASP A 229 0.43 -24.60 6.08
N GLN A 230 0.43 -25.33 4.97
CA GLN A 230 -0.52 -25.11 3.88
C GLN A 230 -1.97 -25.28 4.33
N THR A 231 -2.25 -26.29 5.17
CA THR A 231 -3.61 -26.58 5.66
C THR A 231 -4.19 -25.40 6.44
N ARG A 232 -3.38 -24.78 7.30
CA ARG A 232 -3.81 -23.60 8.07
C ARG A 232 -3.82 -22.33 7.23
N LEU A 233 -2.87 -22.17 6.31
CA LEU A 233 -2.69 -20.94 5.53
C LEU A 233 -3.75 -20.78 4.42
N LYS A 234 -4.16 -21.88 3.77
CA LYS A 234 -5.14 -21.87 2.67
C LYS A 234 -6.42 -21.07 2.96
N PRO A 235 -7.20 -21.36 4.02
CA PRO A 235 -8.44 -20.63 4.30
C PRO A 235 -8.19 -19.15 4.65
N ILE A 236 -7.03 -18.82 5.23
CA ILE A 236 -6.67 -17.43 5.52
C ILE A 236 -6.36 -16.68 4.23
N LEU A 237 -5.54 -17.25 3.36
CA LEU A 237 -5.21 -16.65 2.07
C LEU A 237 -6.45 -16.49 1.20
N ASP A 238 -7.34 -17.48 1.22
CA ASP A 238 -8.66 -17.42 0.59
C ASP A 238 -9.44 -16.17 1.01
N ALA A 239 -9.70 -16.04 2.31
CA ALA A 239 -10.48 -14.94 2.85
C ALA A 239 -9.82 -13.55 2.66
N ARG A 240 -8.49 -13.49 2.53
CA ARG A 240 -7.75 -12.23 2.58
C ARG A 240 -7.31 -11.72 1.22
N VAL A 241 -6.85 -12.62 0.36
CA VAL A 241 -6.08 -12.24 -0.84
C VAL A 241 -6.51 -12.95 -2.11
N ARG A 242 -7.57 -13.80 -2.11
CA ARG A 242 -8.05 -14.45 -3.33
C ARG A 242 -8.21 -13.46 -4.48
N GLY A 243 -7.60 -13.80 -5.62
CA GLY A 243 -7.61 -13.02 -6.86
C GLY A 243 -6.95 -11.63 -6.79
N LYS A 244 -6.40 -11.20 -5.65
CA LYS A 244 -5.73 -9.90 -5.50
C LYS A 244 -4.41 -9.87 -6.26
N ARG A 245 -3.89 -8.67 -6.47
CA ARG A 245 -2.59 -8.47 -7.11
C ARG A 245 -1.68 -7.64 -6.22
N LEU A 246 -0.40 -7.98 -6.17
CA LEU A 246 0.59 -7.26 -5.39
C LEU A 246 1.89 -7.11 -6.19
N LEU A 247 2.39 -5.89 -6.28
CA LEU A 247 3.75 -5.59 -6.72
C LEU A 247 4.58 -5.12 -5.51
N LEU A 248 5.71 -5.77 -5.29
CA LEU A 248 6.72 -5.36 -4.32
C LEU A 248 7.89 -4.73 -5.04
N CYS A 249 8.25 -3.53 -4.62
CA CYS A 249 9.41 -2.81 -5.12
C CYS A 249 10.39 -2.56 -3.99
N SER A 250 11.49 -3.31 -3.94
CA SER A 250 12.49 -3.22 -2.87
C SER A 250 13.85 -2.77 -3.40
N GLY A 251 14.56 -1.91 -2.67
CA GLY A 251 15.94 -1.57 -3.00
C GLY A 251 16.90 -2.64 -2.48
N ALA A 252 17.83 -3.13 -3.31
CA ALA A 252 18.84 -4.10 -2.88
C ALA A 252 19.75 -3.57 -1.77
N GLU A 253 19.98 -2.26 -1.74
CA GLU A 253 20.86 -1.56 -0.79
C GLU A 253 20.05 -0.79 0.28
N ASP A 254 18.76 -1.07 0.43
CA ASP A 254 17.92 -0.38 1.40
C ASP A 254 18.28 -0.78 2.84
N ALA A 255 19.05 0.07 3.51
CA ALA A 255 19.42 -0.13 4.91
C ALA A 255 18.33 0.33 5.91
N LEU A 256 17.30 1.05 5.46
CA LEU A 256 16.25 1.59 6.34
C LEU A 256 15.05 0.63 6.45
N VAL A 257 14.69 -0.02 5.35
CA VAL A 257 13.72 -1.11 5.28
C VAL A 257 14.33 -2.25 4.45
N PRO A 258 15.23 -3.06 5.05
CA PRO A 258 15.92 -4.10 4.33
C PRO A 258 14.96 -5.12 3.71
N TYR A 259 15.19 -5.48 2.45
CA TYR A 259 14.42 -6.53 1.77
C TYR A 259 14.48 -7.87 2.53
N ALA A 260 15.56 -8.10 3.29
CA ALA A 260 15.69 -9.28 4.15
C ALA A 260 14.51 -9.47 5.13
N ASN A 261 13.86 -8.40 5.59
CA ASN A 261 12.68 -8.50 6.45
C ASN A 261 11.41 -8.90 5.68
N SER A 262 11.33 -8.57 4.39
CA SER A 262 10.18 -8.91 3.52
C SER A 262 10.33 -10.27 2.83
N ARG A 263 11.59 -10.65 2.52
CA ARG A 263 11.94 -11.81 1.69
C ARG A 263 11.28 -13.11 2.18
N PRO A 264 11.32 -13.49 3.48
CA PRO A 264 10.75 -14.76 3.92
C PRO A 264 9.26 -14.90 3.60
N LEU A 265 8.46 -13.84 3.82
CA LEU A 265 7.04 -13.88 3.50
C LEU A 265 6.80 -13.80 1.99
N ALA A 266 7.54 -12.94 1.28
CA ALA A 266 7.43 -12.83 -0.16
C ALA A 266 7.74 -14.15 -0.87
N THR A 267 8.79 -14.86 -0.45
CA THR A 267 9.15 -16.19 -0.96
C THR A 267 8.03 -17.19 -0.71
N LEU A 268 7.52 -17.29 0.52
CA LEU A 268 6.42 -18.22 0.83
C LEU A 268 5.16 -17.95 -0.02
N LEU A 269 4.80 -16.67 -0.19
CA LEU A 269 3.63 -16.30 -1.01
C LEU A 269 3.87 -16.58 -2.50
N LYS A 270 5.08 -16.36 -3.03
CA LYS A 270 5.42 -16.68 -4.42
C LYS A 270 5.38 -18.19 -4.66
N GLU A 271 5.92 -18.98 -3.75
CA GLU A 271 5.86 -20.45 -3.81
C GLU A 271 4.42 -20.97 -3.71
N ALA A 272 3.54 -20.26 -3.00
CA ALA A 272 2.13 -20.63 -2.90
C ALA A 272 1.40 -20.56 -4.25
N VAL A 273 1.66 -19.53 -5.07
CA VAL A 273 0.96 -19.29 -6.36
C VAL A 273 1.81 -19.54 -7.60
N GLY A 274 3.07 -19.95 -7.42
CA GLY A 274 3.99 -20.27 -8.51
C GLY A 274 3.65 -21.57 -9.23
N GLU A 275 4.48 -21.95 -10.20
CA GLU A 275 4.36 -23.24 -10.88
C GLU A 275 4.48 -24.40 -9.87
N GLY A 276 3.49 -25.30 -9.85
CA GLY A 276 3.40 -26.36 -8.83
C GLY A 276 3.05 -25.88 -7.42
N GLY A 277 2.65 -24.61 -7.28
CA GLY A 277 2.25 -24.02 -6.01
C GLY A 277 1.05 -24.68 -5.35
N TRP A 278 0.97 -24.56 -4.03
CA TRP A 278 -0.04 -25.25 -3.23
C TRP A 278 -1.34 -24.48 -3.03
N TYR A 279 -1.41 -23.22 -3.46
CA TYR A 279 -2.57 -22.35 -3.31
C TYR A 279 -3.19 -21.98 -4.66
N ASP A 280 -4.47 -22.28 -4.84
CA ASP A 280 -5.24 -22.15 -6.07
C ASP A 280 -6.12 -20.90 -6.12
N GLY A 281 -6.07 -20.04 -5.10
CA GLY A 281 -6.89 -18.82 -5.04
C GLY A 281 -6.43 -17.70 -5.98
N GLY A 282 -5.38 -17.92 -6.76
CA GLY A 282 -5.08 -17.13 -7.95
C GLY A 282 -4.73 -15.67 -7.71
N PHE A 283 -4.16 -15.32 -6.56
CA PHE A 283 -3.56 -14.00 -6.40
C PHE A 283 -2.27 -13.90 -7.24
N VAL A 284 -1.95 -12.69 -7.68
CA VAL A 284 -0.71 -12.40 -8.43
C VAL A 284 0.27 -11.69 -7.50
N LEU A 285 1.51 -12.16 -7.45
CA LEU A 285 2.58 -11.52 -6.70
C LEU A 285 3.81 -11.32 -7.59
N GLU A 286 4.13 -10.06 -7.88
CA GLU A 286 5.37 -9.65 -8.52
C GLU A 286 6.31 -9.09 -7.45
N ASP A 287 7.48 -9.69 -7.28
CA ASP A 287 8.46 -9.27 -6.28
C ASP A 287 9.76 -8.86 -6.97
N ARG A 288 10.05 -7.55 -6.95
CA ARG A 288 11.17 -6.94 -7.68
C ARG A 288 12.14 -6.28 -6.71
N VAL A 289 13.40 -6.69 -6.80
CA VAL A 289 14.53 -6.10 -6.07
C VAL A 289 15.40 -5.36 -7.08
N TYR A 290 15.70 -4.10 -6.80
CA TYR A 290 16.42 -3.21 -7.73
C TYR A 290 17.85 -2.98 -7.23
N ASP A 291 18.83 -3.42 -8.03
CA ASP A 291 20.26 -3.26 -7.75
C ASP A 291 20.69 -1.79 -7.71
N GLY A 292 21.61 -1.42 -6.81
CA GLY A 292 22.07 -0.03 -6.65
C GLY A 292 21.02 0.93 -6.06
N VAL A 293 19.89 0.41 -5.59
CA VAL A 293 18.79 1.20 -5.03
C VAL A 293 18.72 1.02 -3.52
N GLY A 294 18.84 2.14 -2.79
CA GLY A 294 18.59 2.21 -1.35
C GLY A 294 17.14 2.55 -1.01
N HIS A 295 16.90 3.25 0.10
CA HIS A 295 15.54 3.62 0.55
C HIS A 295 14.93 4.78 -0.26
N ARG A 296 14.52 4.52 -1.50
CA ARG A 296 13.91 5.51 -2.40
C ARG A 296 12.93 4.89 -3.37
N PHE A 297 12.06 5.70 -3.94
CA PHE A 297 11.26 5.33 -5.11
C PHE A 297 12.07 5.67 -6.37
N SER A 298 12.71 4.67 -6.99
CA SER A 298 13.57 4.89 -8.17
C SER A 298 12.76 5.05 -9.46
N ALA A 299 13.38 5.55 -10.53
CA ALA A 299 12.76 5.64 -11.85
C ALA A 299 12.20 4.29 -12.34
N ALA A 300 13.00 3.23 -12.26
CA ALA A 300 12.58 1.87 -12.65
C ALA A 300 11.42 1.35 -11.79
N MET A 301 11.42 1.61 -10.48
CA MET A 301 10.28 1.27 -9.63
C MET A 301 9.01 2.03 -10.03
N VAL A 302 9.13 3.31 -10.39
CA VAL A 302 8.00 4.14 -10.83
C VAL A 302 7.42 3.60 -12.15
N GLU A 303 8.27 3.28 -13.12
CA GLU A 303 7.85 2.70 -14.40
C GLU A 303 7.10 1.37 -14.22
N ASP A 304 7.64 0.49 -13.37
CA ASP A 304 7.02 -0.79 -13.06
C ASP A 304 5.70 -0.64 -12.31
N ALA A 305 5.64 0.27 -11.34
CA ALA A 305 4.42 0.59 -10.60
C ALA A 305 3.32 1.11 -11.52
N ILE A 306 3.64 2.02 -12.44
CA ILE A 306 2.69 2.56 -13.42
C ILE A 306 2.17 1.43 -14.31
N LYS A 307 3.06 0.62 -14.88
CA LYS A 307 2.69 -0.50 -15.76
C LYS A 307 1.75 -1.48 -15.04
N PHE A 308 2.09 -1.82 -13.80
CA PHE A 308 1.29 -2.73 -12.98
C PHE A 308 -0.09 -2.15 -12.66
N LEU A 309 -0.16 -0.87 -12.24
CA LEU A 309 -1.42 -0.21 -11.91
C LEU A 309 -2.31 -0.03 -13.15
N VAL A 310 -1.76 0.36 -14.29
CA VAL A 310 -2.51 0.47 -15.55
C VAL A 310 -3.10 -0.88 -15.95
N ASP A 311 -2.34 -1.98 -15.87
CA ASP A 311 -2.89 -3.31 -16.15
C ASP A 311 -3.92 -3.75 -15.10
N ALA A 312 -3.76 -3.39 -13.83
CA ALA A 312 -4.76 -3.67 -12.79
C ALA A 312 -6.08 -2.95 -13.06
N VAL A 313 -6.03 -1.65 -13.35
CA VAL A 313 -7.21 -0.84 -13.67
C VAL A 313 -7.89 -1.35 -14.95
N ARG A 314 -7.10 -1.71 -15.98
CA ARG A 314 -7.60 -2.28 -17.24
C ARG A 314 -8.41 -3.57 -17.02
N ARG A 315 -7.95 -4.44 -16.13
CA ARG A 315 -8.65 -5.70 -15.81
C ARG A 315 -9.94 -5.48 -15.02
N GLY A 316 -10.07 -4.33 -14.36
CA GLY A 316 -11.21 -4.01 -13.51
C GLY A 316 -11.21 -4.75 -12.17
N PRO A 317 -12.25 -4.53 -11.36
CA PRO A 317 -12.38 -5.11 -10.03
C PRO A 317 -12.55 -6.63 -10.06
N ARG A 318 -12.05 -7.31 -9.02
CA ARG A 318 -12.19 -8.77 -8.90
C ARG A 318 -13.65 -9.18 -8.80
N GLY A 319 -13.97 -10.38 -9.29
CA GLY A 319 -15.33 -10.92 -9.25
C GLY A 319 -16.29 -10.30 -10.27
N ARG A 320 -15.94 -9.18 -10.94
CA ARG A 320 -16.66 -8.67 -12.12
C ARG A 320 -16.04 -9.24 -13.41
N GLY A 321 -16.09 -10.55 -13.58
CA GLY A 321 -15.60 -11.24 -14.77
C GLY A 321 -16.67 -12.18 -15.36
N LYS A 322 -17.39 -11.68 -16.36
CA LYS A 322 -18.40 -12.34 -17.23
C LYS A 322 -19.43 -13.20 -16.47
N THR A 323 -20.66 -12.71 -16.37
CA THR A 323 -21.82 -13.62 -16.45
C THR A 323 -21.52 -14.57 -17.60
N ARG A 324 -21.33 -15.85 -17.30
CA ARG A 324 -21.40 -16.89 -18.33
C ARG A 324 -22.71 -16.64 -19.05
N ASP A 325 -22.68 -16.59 -20.39
CA ASP A 325 -23.90 -16.61 -21.19
C ASP A 325 -24.81 -17.72 -20.64
N GLY A 326 -25.89 -17.34 -19.95
CA GLY A 326 -26.86 -18.29 -19.39
C GLY A 326 -27.36 -18.06 -17.95
N GLU A 327 -26.65 -17.35 -17.07
CA GLU A 327 -27.16 -17.16 -15.70
C GLU A 327 -27.99 -15.88 -15.58
N LYS A 328 -29.31 -16.02 -15.74
CA LYS A 328 -30.29 -15.02 -15.30
C LYS A 328 -30.13 -14.82 -13.79
N ARG A 329 -29.78 -13.61 -13.37
CA ARG A 329 -30.02 -13.16 -11.99
C ARG A 329 -31.53 -13.22 -11.75
N VAL A 330 -31.95 -14.17 -10.92
CA VAL A 330 -33.27 -14.07 -10.27
C VAL A 330 -33.12 -12.99 -9.19
N LEU A 331 -34.01 -12.01 -9.27
CA LEU A 331 -34.12 -10.87 -8.36
C LEU A 331 -34.25 -11.30 -6.90
#